data_AF-A0A418XPL9-F1
#
_entry.id   AF-A0A418XPL9-F1
#
_cell.length_a   1.000
_cell.length_b   1.000
_cell.length_c   1.000
_cell.angle_alpha   90.00
_cell.angle_beta   90.00
_cell.angle_gamma   90.00
#
_symmetry.space_group_name_H-M   'P 1'
#
loop_
_entity.id
_entity.type
_entity.pdbx_description
1 polymer ?
#
loop_
_entity_poly.entity_id
_entity_poly.type
_entity_poly.pdbx_seq_one_letter_code
_entity_poly.pdbx_strand_id
1 'polypeptide(L)'
;GAAKREENRWSKDTDLNGNELNFEQEISYINLWIEARLAYLDQSLLPASTGINNTIVDYQANQYIYNIQGQRLDKIPSQGVYIINGKKYIK
;
A
#
# COMPACT_ATOMS: atom_id res chain seq x y z
N GLY A 1 -22.13 56.52 -5.75
CA GLY A 1 -23.48 56.54 -5.14
C GLY A 1 -23.64 55.36 -4.21
N ALA A 2 -24.49 55.47 -3.19
CA ALA A 2 -24.73 54.39 -2.22
C ALA A 2 -25.14 53.07 -2.87
N ALA A 3 -25.98 53.12 -3.91
CA ALA A 3 -26.42 51.94 -4.68
C ALA A 3 -25.26 51.13 -5.30
N LYS A 4 -24.27 51.82 -5.89
CA LYS A 4 -23.10 51.16 -6.51
C LYS A 4 -22.15 50.53 -5.47
N ARG A 5 -22.19 51.00 -4.22
CA ARG A 5 -21.45 50.39 -3.10
C ARG A 5 -22.16 49.16 -2.55
N GLU A 6 -23.48 49.19 -2.49
CA GLU A 6 -24.30 48.05 -2.05
C GLU A 6 -24.25 46.91 -3.08
N GLU A 7 -24.36 47.22 -4.36
CA GLU A 7 -24.18 46.27 -5.47
C GLU A 7 -22.82 45.57 -5.39
N ASN A 8 -21.73 46.32 -5.21
CA ASN A 8 -20.38 45.75 -5.04
C ASN A 8 -20.22 44.91 -3.75
N ARG A 9 -20.99 45.21 -2.72
CA ARG A 9 -20.95 44.49 -1.44
C ARG A 9 -21.64 43.12 -1.54
N TRP A 10 -22.58 42.97 -2.48
CA TRP A 10 -23.38 41.76 -2.67
C TRP A 10 -23.05 41.02 -3.98
N SER A 11 -22.20 41.60 -4.84
CA SER A 11 -21.84 41.02 -6.15
C SER A 11 -20.75 39.96 -6.08
N LYS A 12 -20.16 39.74 -4.91
CA LYS A 12 -19.10 38.75 -4.70
C LYS A 12 -19.38 37.96 -3.43
N ASP A 13 -19.42 36.65 -3.57
CA ASP A 13 -19.36 35.74 -2.43
C ASP A 13 -18.00 35.98 -1.77
N THR A 14 -18.01 36.53 -0.57
CA THR A 14 -16.80 36.89 0.17
C THR A 14 -16.78 36.19 1.53
N ASP A 15 -15.58 35.84 2.00
CA ASP A 15 -15.41 35.28 3.33
C ASP A 15 -15.70 36.34 4.42
N LEU A 16 -15.65 35.94 5.70
CA LEU A 16 -15.85 36.85 6.83
C LEU A 16 -14.81 37.99 6.90
N ASN A 17 -13.70 37.89 6.16
CA ASN A 17 -12.64 38.88 6.07
C ASN A 17 -12.74 39.74 4.78
N GLY A 18 -13.75 39.53 3.94
CA GLY A 18 -13.97 40.27 2.70
C GLY A 18 -13.15 39.80 1.50
N ASN A 19 -12.50 38.64 1.58
CA ASN A 19 -11.80 38.04 0.44
C ASN A 19 -12.81 37.34 -0.47
N GLU A 20 -12.62 37.45 -1.78
CA GLU A 20 -13.46 36.78 -2.78
C GLU A 20 -13.31 35.26 -2.68
N LEU A 21 -14.44 34.56 -2.51
CA LEU A 21 -14.52 33.11 -2.49
C LEU A 21 -14.45 32.59 -3.92
N ASN A 22 -13.41 31.81 -4.21
CA ASN A 22 -13.27 31.12 -5.48
C ASN A 22 -13.15 29.62 -5.21
N PHE A 23 -14.31 28.96 -5.08
CA PHE A 23 -14.37 27.55 -4.71
C PHE A 23 -13.64 26.64 -5.69
N GLU A 24 -13.62 26.95 -6.99
CA GLU A 24 -12.88 26.17 -7.98
C GLU A 24 -11.37 26.23 -7.70
N GLN A 25 -10.85 27.43 -7.44
CA GLN A 25 -9.44 27.64 -7.14
C GLN A 25 -9.05 27.02 -5.78
N GLU A 26 -9.92 27.13 -4.78
CA GLU A 26 -9.72 26.54 -3.45
C GLU A 26 -9.69 25.01 -3.51
N ILE A 27 -10.65 24.39 -4.20
CA ILE A 27 -10.68 22.93 -4.40
C ILE A 27 -9.44 22.47 -5.17
N SER A 28 -9.04 23.20 -6.22
CA SER A 28 -7.82 22.91 -6.97
C SER A 28 -6.58 22.94 -6.09
N TYR A 29 -6.44 23.97 -5.25
CA TYR A 29 -5.33 24.09 -4.29
C TYR A 29 -5.31 22.93 -3.29
N ILE A 30 -6.46 22.59 -2.70
CA ILE A 30 -6.57 21.48 -1.73
C ILE A 30 -6.15 20.16 -2.37
N ASN A 31 -6.62 19.88 -3.60
CA ASN A 31 -6.26 18.65 -4.31
C ASN A 31 -4.76 18.58 -4.59
N LEU A 32 -4.16 19.67 -5.08
CA LEU A 32 -2.71 19.73 -5.33
C LEU A 32 -1.90 19.52 -4.04
N TRP A 33 -2.37 20.09 -2.92
CA TRP A 33 -1.71 19.90 -1.63
C TRP A 33 -1.78 18.44 -1.15
N ILE A 34 -2.94 17.78 -1.32
CA ILE A 34 -3.11 16.35 -0.98
C ILE A 34 -2.16 15.48 -1.83
N GLU A 35 -2.15 15.68 -3.15
CA GLU A 35 -1.29 14.92 -4.06
C GLU A 35 0.19 15.08 -3.72
N ALA A 36 0.64 16.32 -3.51
CA ALA A 36 2.03 16.59 -3.12
C ALA A 36 2.37 15.96 -1.78
N ARG A 37 1.44 15.97 -0.81
CA ARG A 37 1.64 15.37 0.50
C ARG A 37 1.74 13.85 0.43
N LEU A 38 0.89 13.20 -0.36
CA LEU A 38 0.94 11.75 -0.56
C LEU A 38 2.24 11.34 -1.26
N ALA A 39 2.64 12.03 -2.32
CA ALA A 39 3.91 11.78 -3.01
C ALA A 39 5.11 11.95 -2.06
N TYR A 40 5.10 12.98 -1.21
CA TYR A 40 6.12 13.15 -0.18
C TYR A 40 6.14 11.99 0.82
N LEU A 41 4.98 11.52 1.29
CA LEU A 41 4.90 10.40 2.22
C LEU A 41 5.41 9.11 1.58
N ASP A 42 5.04 8.83 0.33
CA ASP A 42 5.53 7.66 -0.41
C ASP A 42 7.06 7.68 -0.60
N GLN A 43 7.66 8.86 -0.80
CA GLN A 43 9.11 9.01 -0.96
C GLN A 43 9.88 9.06 0.38
N SER A 44 9.30 9.70 1.39
CA SER A 44 9.93 9.86 2.71
C SER A 44 9.77 8.62 3.59
N LEU A 45 8.74 7.81 3.35
CA LEU A 45 8.67 6.42 3.78
C LEU A 45 9.49 5.56 2.81
N LEU A 46 10.82 5.73 2.83
CA LEU A 46 11.72 4.61 2.54
C LEU A 46 11.19 3.39 3.30
N PRO A 47 11.28 2.15 2.74
CA PRO A 47 10.67 1.00 3.39
C PRO A 47 11.20 0.96 4.80
N ALA A 48 10.32 1.28 5.77
CA ALA A 48 10.67 1.17 7.17
C ALA A 48 11.20 -0.24 7.28
N SER A 49 12.46 -0.39 7.70
CA SER A 49 13.01 -1.71 7.95
C SER A 49 11.99 -2.38 8.84
N THR A 50 11.28 -3.37 8.31
CA THR A 50 10.18 -4.03 9.01
C THR A 50 10.70 -4.83 10.20
N GLY A 51 12.00 -4.70 10.53
CA GLY A 51 12.76 -5.64 11.34
C GLY A 51 12.90 -7.00 10.66
N ILE A 52 12.29 -7.20 9.48
CA ILE A 52 12.41 -8.44 8.72
C ILE A 52 13.74 -8.35 7.97
N ASN A 53 14.78 -8.81 8.64
CA ASN A 53 15.97 -9.23 7.93
C ASN A 53 15.51 -10.25 6.89
N ASN A 54 15.68 -9.95 5.60
CA ASN A 54 15.82 -11.01 4.60
C ASN A 54 17.14 -11.71 4.93
N THR A 55 17.14 -12.53 5.99
CA THR A 55 18.05 -13.65 6.04
C THR A 55 17.77 -14.38 4.75
N ILE A 56 18.72 -14.30 3.81
CA ILE A 56 18.97 -15.40 2.92
C ILE A 56 19.29 -16.54 3.87
N VAL A 57 18.23 -17.21 4.35
CA VAL A 57 18.36 -18.54 4.90
C VAL A 57 18.90 -19.26 3.70
N ASP A 58 20.18 -19.59 3.74
CA ASP A 58 20.76 -20.60 2.89
C ASP A 58 20.01 -21.88 3.28
N TYR A 59 18.77 -21.99 2.82
CA TYR A 59 17.88 -23.10 3.05
C TYR A 59 18.50 -24.18 2.17
N GLN A 60 19.54 -24.81 2.71
CA GLN A 60 19.91 -26.14 2.29
C GLN A 60 18.65 -26.94 2.53
N ALA A 61 17.84 -27.04 1.48
CA ALA A 61 16.61 -27.79 1.47
C ALA A 61 17.01 -29.24 1.70
N ASN A 62 17.15 -29.63 2.96
CA ASN A 62 17.09 -31.02 3.33
C ASN A 62 15.70 -31.44 2.85
N GLN A 63 15.66 -32.11 1.69
CA GLN A 63 14.45 -32.58 1.07
C GLN A 63 13.92 -33.73 1.94
N TYR A 64 13.16 -33.37 2.97
CA TYR A 64 12.51 -34.35 3.82
C TYR A 64 11.36 -34.97 3.03
N ILE A 65 11.36 -36.30 2.98
CA ILE A 65 10.35 -37.10 2.30
C ILE A 65 9.46 -37.70 3.38
N TYR A 66 8.14 -37.60 3.20
CA TYR A 66 7.16 -38.19 4.11
C TYR A 66 6.17 -39.08 3.36
N ASN A 67 5.68 -40.13 4.02
CA ASN A 67 4.49 -40.84 3.55
C ASN A 67 3.20 -40.11 3.96
N ILE A 68 2.05 -40.63 3.52
CA ILE A 68 0.73 -40.03 3.82
C ILE A 68 0.35 -40.09 5.30
N GLN A 69 1.01 -40.94 6.09
CA GLN A 69 0.85 -41.02 7.54
C GLN A 69 1.77 -40.04 8.28
N GLY A 70 2.56 -39.22 7.56
CA GLY A 70 3.47 -38.24 8.16
C GLY A 70 4.78 -38.83 8.69
N GLN A 71 5.09 -40.09 8.37
CA GLN A 71 6.36 -40.72 8.74
C GLN A 71 7.46 -40.31 7.77
N ARG A 72 8.62 -39.95 8.30
CA ARG A 72 9.80 -39.58 7.51
C ARG A 72 10.39 -40.81 6.83
N LEU A 73 10.73 -40.67 5.55
CA LEU A 73 11.36 -41.69 4.73
C LEU A 73 12.79 -41.28 4.35
N ASP A 74 13.68 -42.26 4.25
CA ASP A 74 15.08 -42.04 3.85
C ASP A 74 15.26 -41.98 2.32
N LYS A 75 14.27 -42.47 1.56
CA LYS A 75 14.31 -42.56 0.09
C LYS A 75 12.94 -42.29 -0.52
N ILE A 76 12.94 -41.83 -1.77
CA ILE A 76 11.71 -41.61 -2.55
C ILE A 76 11.07 -42.98 -2.87
N PRO A 77 9.79 -43.19 -2.54
CA PRO A 77 9.09 -44.42 -2.88
C PRO A 77 9.08 -44.70 -4.39
N SER A 78 9.19 -45.97 -4.77
CA SER A 78 9.07 -46.38 -6.16
C SER A 78 7.63 -46.34 -6.70
N GLN A 79 6.63 -46.34 -5.80
CA GLN A 79 5.21 -46.32 -6.10
C GLN A 79 4.43 -45.66 -4.94
N GLY A 80 3.25 -45.13 -5.24
CA GLY A 80 2.32 -44.56 -4.25
C GLY A 80 2.45 -43.05 -4.07
N VAL A 81 1.83 -42.54 -3.01
CA VAL A 81 1.75 -41.11 -2.71
C VAL A 81 2.77 -40.73 -1.63
N TYR A 82 3.53 -39.66 -1.87
CA TYR A 82 4.53 -39.14 -0.93
C TYR A 82 4.58 -37.61 -0.96
N ILE A 83 5.18 -37.00 0.06
CA ILE A 83 5.29 -35.55 0.23
C ILE A 83 6.77 -35.16 0.25
N ILE A 84 7.15 -34.16 -0.56
CA ILE A 84 8.47 -33.52 -0.56
C ILE A 84 8.28 -32.01 -0.47
N ASN A 85 8.93 -31.35 0.50
CA ASN A 85 8.84 -29.89 0.71
C ASN A 85 7.39 -29.37 0.72
N GLY A 86 6.47 -30.10 1.37
CA GLY A 86 5.06 -29.75 1.46
C GLY A 86 4.23 -29.98 0.19
N LYS A 87 4.83 -30.51 -0.88
CA LYS A 87 4.14 -30.86 -2.13
C LYS A 87 3.89 -32.36 -2.21
N LYS A 88 2.69 -32.73 -2.64
CA LYS A 88 2.27 -34.12 -2.88
C LYS A 88 2.75 -34.59 -4.26
N TYR A 89 3.26 -35.81 -4.31
CA TYR A 89 3.67 -36.51 -5.53
C TYR A 89 3.00 -37.89 -5.58
N ILE A 90 2.74 -38.36 -6.79
CA ILE A 90 2.12 -39.67 -7.06
C ILE A 90 3.00 -40.36 -8.09
N LYS A 91 3.39 -41.59 -7.80
CA LYS A 91 4.18 -42.44 -8.69
C LYS A 91 3.52 -43.79 -8.88
#